data_AF-A0A8K0CT52-F1
#
_entry.id   AF-A0A8K0CT52-F1
#
_cell.length_a   1.000
_cell.length_b   1.000
_cell.length_c   1.000
_cell.angle_alpha   90.00
_cell.angle_beta   90.00
_cell.angle_gamma   90.00
#
_symmetry.space_group_name_H-M   'P 1'
#
loop_
_entity.id
_entity.type
_entity.pdbx_description
1 polymer ?
#
loop_
_entity_poly.entity_id
_entity_poly.type
_entity_poly.pdbx_seq_one_letter_code
_entity_poly.pdbx_strand_id
1 'polypeptide(L)'
;MRNVGSKSNKKENKDGYVRTTTEEIYDMFIKTKRSQKLGHVERMQENRTIKKLAWKDPDYKKKRGRPRKRWREAILEDMQEKGITE
;
A
#
# COMPACT_ATOMS: atom_id res chain seq x y z
N MET A 1 -12.21 15.44 45.13
CA MET A 1 -12.38 15.95 43.74
C MET A 1 -12.05 14.81 42.78
N ARG A 2 -13.02 14.32 42.00
CA ARG A 2 -12.82 13.14 41.12
C ARG A 2 -12.38 13.60 39.74
N ASN A 3 -11.28 13.03 39.27
CA ASN A 3 -10.71 13.24 37.94
C ASN A 3 -11.63 12.59 36.89
N VAL A 4 -12.28 13.37 36.04
CA VAL A 4 -13.18 12.87 34.98
C VAL A 4 -12.32 12.41 33.82
N GLY A 5 -11.93 11.13 33.84
CA GLY A 5 -11.26 10.48 32.72
C GLY A 5 -12.18 10.44 31.50
N SER A 6 -11.82 11.18 30.46
CA SER A 6 -12.46 11.10 29.15
C SER A 6 -12.18 9.73 28.53
N LYS A 7 -13.15 8.82 28.61
CA LYS A 7 -13.14 7.56 27.86
C LYS A 7 -13.18 7.91 26.38
N SER A 8 -12.07 7.76 25.68
CA SER A 8 -12.00 7.88 24.23
C SER A 8 -12.85 6.75 23.64
N ASN A 9 -14.01 7.09 23.07
CA ASN A 9 -14.88 6.15 22.39
C ASN A 9 -14.17 5.60 21.16
N LYS A 10 -13.71 4.36 21.23
CA LYS A 10 -13.19 3.61 20.09
C LYS A 10 -14.38 3.29 19.17
N LYS A 11 -14.66 4.16 18.21
CA LYS A 11 -15.65 3.87 17.16
C LYS A 11 -15.14 2.63 16.40
N GLU A 12 -15.84 1.52 16.57
CA GLU A 12 -15.68 0.36 15.68
C GLU A 12 -16.23 0.79 14.32
N ASN A 13 -15.34 0.89 13.32
CA ASN A 13 -15.71 1.26 11.97
C ASN A 13 -16.34 0.04 11.27
N LYS A 14 -17.60 -0.25 11.58
CA LYS A 14 -18.37 -1.35 10.99
C LYS A 14 -19.27 -0.92 9.83
N ASP A 15 -19.33 0.37 9.55
CA ASP A 15 -20.14 0.90 8.44
C ASP A 15 -19.25 1.21 7.26
N GLY A 16 -19.55 0.52 6.15
CA GLY A 16 -18.87 0.59 4.87
C GLY A 16 -18.63 2.02 4.44
N TYR A 17 -17.36 2.33 4.19
CA TYR A 17 -16.95 3.54 3.52
C TYR A 17 -17.59 3.51 2.12
N VAL A 18 -18.70 4.23 1.93
CA VAL A 18 -19.28 4.47 0.61
C VAL A 18 -18.26 5.35 -0.10
N ARG A 19 -17.36 4.74 -0.87
CA ARG A 19 -16.33 5.46 -1.61
C ARG A 19 -17.06 6.41 -2.55
N THR A 20 -16.81 7.70 -2.38
CA THR A 20 -17.29 8.68 -3.36
C THR A 20 -16.59 8.40 -4.69
N THR A 21 -17.26 8.65 -5.82
CA THR A 21 -16.70 8.41 -7.17
C THR A 21 -15.31 9.03 -7.33
N THR A 22 -15.07 10.17 -6.69
CA THR A 22 -13.76 10.84 -6.62
C THR A 22 -12.69 9.99 -5.94
N GLU A 23 -12.98 9.40 -4.78
CA GLU A 23 -12.04 8.53 -4.06
C GLU A 23 -11.73 7.25 -4.85
N GLU A 24 -12.73 6.70 -5.54
CA GLU A 24 -12.54 5.54 -6.43
C GLU A 24 -11.63 5.88 -7.61
N ILE A 25 -11.83 7.05 -8.23
CA ILE A 25 -10.98 7.56 -9.31
C ILE A 25 -9.54 7.74 -8.84
N TYR A 26 -9.33 8.33 -7.65
CA TYR A 26 -7.99 8.50 -7.08
C TYR A 26 -7.32 7.16 -6.79
N ASP A 27 -8.04 6.21 -6.20
CA ASP A 27 -7.51 4.87 -5.92
C ASP A 27 -7.09 4.16 -7.21
N MET A 28 -7.96 4.16 -8.23
CA MET A 28 -7.66 3.59 -9.55
C MET A 28 -6.46 4.27 -10.21
N PHE A 29 -6.36 5.60 -10.14
CA PHE A 29 -5.24 6.36 -10.68
C PHE A 29 -3.92 5.97 -10.01
N ILE A 30 -3.91 5.92 -8.68
CA ILE A 30 -2.72 5.54 -7.90
C ILE A 30 -2.29 4.11 -8.25
N LYS A 31 -3.22 3.16 -8.25
CA LYS A 31 -2.95 1.75 -8.62
C LYS A 31 -2.35 1.65 -10.01
N THR A 32 -2.91 2.37 -10.98
CA THR A 32 -2.39 2.42 -12.36
C THR A 32 -0.98 3.00 -12.44
N LYS A 33 -0.69 4.09 -11.72
CA LYS A 33 0.65 4.67 -11.67
C LYS A 33 1.68 3.73 -11.04
N ARG A 34 1.29 2.98 -10.01
CA ARG A 34 2.17 1.97 -9.40
C ARG A 34 2.50 0.83 -10.37
N SER A 35 1.51 0.30 -11.10
CA SER A 35 1.75 -0.71 -12.15
C SER A 35 2.68 -0.19 -13.25
N GLN A 36 2.48 1.04 -13.72
CA GLN A 36 3.36 1.68 -14.71
C GLN A 36 4.81 1.81 -14.20
N LYS A 37 4.98 2.19 -12.92
CA LYS A 37 6.29 2.27 -12.29
C LYS A 37 6.95 0.89 -12.16
N LEU A 38 6.20 -0.16 -11.82
CA LEU A 38 6.74 -1.52 -11.81
C LEU A 38 7.25 -1.92 -13.19
N GLY A 39 6.43 -1.77 -14.24
CA GLY A 39 6.87 -2.10 -15.60
C GLY A 39 8.10 -1.29 -16.05
N HIS A 40 8.23 -0.04 -15.61
CA HIS A 40 9.45 0.74 -15.84
C HIS A 40 10.67 0.16 -15.11
N VAL A 41 10.52 -0.26 -13.84
CA VAL A 41 11.59 -0.91 -13.06
C VAL A 41 12.00 -2.25 -13.68
N GLU A 42 11.04 -3.06 -14.15
CA GLU A 42 11.32 -4.34 -14.81
C GLU A 42 12.15 -4.18 -16.09
N ARG A 43 11.86 -3.14 -16.88
CA ARG A 43 12.63 -2.82 -18.10
C ARG A 43 14.00 -2.21 -17.82
N MET A 44 14.32 -1.84 -16.57
CA MET A 44 15.66 -1.35 -16.26
C MET A 44 16.71 -2.47 -16.34
N GLN A 45 17.95 -2.07 -16.63
CA GLN A 45 19.11 -2.96 -16.53
C GLN A 45 19.27 -3.52 -15.10
N GLU A 46 19.70 -4.78 -15.00
CA GLU A 46 19.79 -5.52 -13.74
C GLU A 46 20.80 -4.93 -12.75
N ASN A 47 21.82 -4.23 -13.25
CA ASN A 47 22.82 -3.57 -12.42
C ASN A 47 22.28 -2.35 -11.65
N ARG A 48 21.11 -1.82 -12.02
CA ARG A 48 20.54 -0.60 -11.42
C ARG A 48 20.12 -0.87 -9.98
N THR A 49 20.59 -0.03 -9.06
CA THR A 49 20.27 -0.10 -7.63
C THR A 49 18.76 -0.13 -7.36
N ILE A 50 17.98 0.63 -8.14
CA ILE A 50 16.51 0.69 -7.98
C ILE A 50 15.87 -0.67 -8.26
N LYS A 51 16.28 -1.37 -9.34
CA LYS A 51 15.76 -2.69 -9.67
C LYS A 51 16.12 -3.71 -8.60
N LYS A 52 17.39 -3.72 -8.18
CA LYS A 52 17.85 -4.55 -7.07
C LYS A 52 17.07 -4.28 -5.78
N LEU A 53 16.82 -3.02 -5.44
CA LEU A 53 16.10 -2.63 -4.22
C LEU A 53 14.61 -3.00 -4.27
N ALA A 54 13.97 -2.88 -5.44
CA ALA A 54 12.58 -3.25 -5.63
C ALA A 54 12.31 -4.73 -5.29
N TRP A 55 13.26 -5.59 -5.66
CA TRP A 55 13.19 -7.04 -5.46
C TRP A 55 13.88 -7.53 -4.19
N LYS A 56 14.68 -6.69 -3.51
CA LYS A 56 15.37 -7.07 -2.28
C LYS A 56 14.38 -7.43 -1.18
N ASP A 57 14.59 -8.60 -0.57
CA ASP A 57 13.90 -9.00 0.63
C ASP A 57 14.77 -8.85 1.88
N PRO A 58 14.72 -7.71 2.60
CA PRO A 58 15.46 -7.61 3.83
C PRO A 58 14.74 -8.29 5.00
N ASP A 59 15.48 -9.13 5.71
CA ASP A 59 15.04 -9.97 6.83
C ASP A 59 15.03 -9.23 8.21
N TYR A 60 14.80 -7.91 8.22
CA TYR A 60 14.75 -7.16 9.48
C TYR A 60 13.33 -6.97 10.00
N LYS A 61 13.21 -6.99 11.33
CA LYS A 61 11.98 -6.57 12.02
C LYS A 61 11.69 -5.10 11.71
N LYS A 62 10.56 -4.82 11.07
CA LYS A 62 10.16 -3.45 10.74
C LYS A 62 9.87 -2.67 12.03
N LYS A 63 10.37 -1.43 12.11
CA LYS A 63 10.11 -0.52 13.24
C LYS A 63 8.62 -0.23 13.35
N ARG A 64 8.15 0.00 14.59
CA ARG A 64 6.77 0.42 14.87
C ARG A 64 6.42 1.69 14.08
N GLY A 65 5.26 1.71 13.44
CA GLY A 65 4.80 2.83 12.61
C GLY A 65 5.19 2.73 11.13
N ARG A 66 6.16 1.90 10.75
CA ARG A 66 6.45 1.66 9.33
C ARG A 66 5.38 0.74 8.72
N PRO A 67 4.87 1.04 7.52
CA PRO A 67 3.95 0.15 6.82
C PRO A 67 4.48 -1.28 6.79
N ARG A 68 3.63 -2.23 7.21
CA ARG A 68 3.95 -3.66 7.17
C ARG A 68 4.05 -4.16 5.75
N LYS A 69 3.22 -3.63 4.85
CA LYS A 69 3.21 -3.95 3.44
C LYS A 69 4.37 -3.28 2.69
N ARG A 70 5.04 -4.01 1.81
CA ARG A 70 6.08 -3.50 0.93
C ARG A 70 5.49 -2.92 -0.33
N TRP A 71 6.27 -2.11 -1.03
CA TRP A 71 5.85 -1.54 -2.31
C TRP A 71 5.50 -2.62 -3.35
N ARG A 72 6.33 -3.67 -3.48
CA ARG A 72 6.06 -4.80 -4.37
C ARG A 72 4.75 -5.51 -4.01
N GLU A 73 4.52 -5.78 -2.72
CA GLU A 73 3.31 -6.44 -2.22
C GLU A 73 2.08 -5.58 -2.49
N ALA A 74 2.21 -4.25 -2.39
CA ALA A 74 1.15 -3.32 -2.76
C ALA A 74 0.79 -3.45 -4.23
N ILE A 75 1.78 -3.48 -5.11
CA ILE A 75 1.53 -3.61 -6.55
C ILE A 75 0.96 -4.97 -6.92
N LEU A 76 1.46 -6.06 -6.33
CA LEU A 76 0.95 -7.40 -6.62
C LEU A 76 -0.52 -7.54 -6.23
N GLU A 77 -0.91 -7.02 -5.07
CA GLU A 77 -2.34 -6.95 -4.70
C GLU A 77 -3.13 -6.04 -5.65
N ASP A 78 -2.57 -4.87 -6.03
CA ASP A 78 -3.22 -3.97 -7.00
C ASP A 78 -3.43 -4.64 -8.38
N MET A 79 -2.53 -5.55 -8.79
CA MET A 79 -2.62 -6.32 -10.04
C MET A 79 -3.65 -7.45 -9.93
N GLN A 80 -3.66 -8.16 -8.80
CA GLN A 80 -4.63 -9.20 -8.51
C GLN A 80 -6.06 -8.63 -8.48
N GLU A 81 -6.27 -7.48 -7.83
CA GLU A 81 -7.55 -6.77 -7.82
C GLU A 81 -8.02 -6.36 -9.24
N LYS A 82 -7.08 -6.12 -10.15
CA LYS A 82 -7.37 -5.79 -11.55
C LYS A 82 -7.55 -7.02 -12.45
N GLY A 83 -7.45 -8.23 -11.91
CA GLY A 83 -7.51 -9.48 -12.69
C GLY A 83 -6.30 -9.69 -13.61
N ILE A 84 -5.17 -9.03 -13.34
CA ILE A 84 -3.92 -9.21 -14.07
C ILE A 84 -3.08 -10.21 -13.28
N THR A 85 -3.29 -11.49 -13.53
CA THR A 85 -2.45 -12.59 -13.03
C THR A 85 -1.58 -13.13 -14.15
N GLU A 86 -0.33 -13.47 -13.83
CA GLU A 86 0.55 -14.26 -14.72
C GLU A 86 0.01 -15.67 -14.96
#